data_AF-A0A950V0Q5-F1
#
_entry.id   AF-A0A950V0Q5-F1
#
_cell.length_a   1.000
_cell.length_b   1.000
_cell.length_c   1.000
_cell.angle_alpha   90.00
_cell.angle_beta   90.00
_cell.angle_gamma   90.00
#
_symmetry.space_group_name_H-M   'P 1'
#
loop_
_entity.id
_entity.type
_entity.pdbx_description
1 polymer ?
#
loop_
_entity_poly.entity_id
_entity_poly.type
_entity_poly.pdbx_seq_one_letter_code
_entity_poly.pdbx_strand_id
1 'polypeptide(L)'
;FFQPLTEMGGRVAWYHRLHWDNWTRFNNRTHREMLIVDGEIGFIGGAGIHDQWLLPRGSKPRWRDTVCQVRGEAVEGLQSVFLENWLNSSGEILAGSQYFPSPLPEGDAQALVIDSSPSLGGSTRAHVLFQALIGSARKSIHITSPYFLPDTSLRQEMIRAITERDVAIRIITPGRRSDHAMTRNSGRGLYGDLLHAGAEIYEYQPTMIHAKIMVVDELWSVVGSTNFDNRSFGINDEVNLAARSLELAGSLIQDFQEDLQQCRRITYDEWKRRPIWERSFETAGWFFQRQQ
;
A
#
# COMPACT_ATOMS: atom_id res chain seq x y z
N PHE A 1 2.38 22.92 -12.41
CA PHE A 1 3.22 21.85 -11.82
C PHE A 1 4.23 21.34 -12.84
N PHE A 2 3.82 20.67 -13.93
CA PHE A 2 4.76 20.06 -14.89
C PHE A 2 5.40 20.98 -15.94
N GLN A 3 5.00 22.25 -16.01
CA GLN A 3 5.49 23.17 -17.06
C GLN A 3 7.03 23.25 -17.15
N PRO A 4 7.79 23.41 -16.04
CA PRO A 4 9.25 23.45 -16.12
C PRO A 4 9.86 22.16 -16.67
N LEU A 5 9.27 21.00 -16.36
CA LEU A 5 9.70 19.70 -16.89
C LEU A 5 9.49 19.65 -18.40
N THR A 6 8.33 20.10 -18.89
CA THR A 6 8.02 20.08 -20.33
C THR A 6 8.85 21.08 -21.12
N GLU A 7 9.16 22.25 -20.55
CA GLU A 7 10.02 23.26 -21.20
C GLU A 7 11.46 22.77 -21.37
N MET A 8 11.93 21.87 -20.49
CA MET A 8 13.24 21.22 -20.58
C MET A 8 13.25 19.96 -21.46
N GLY A 9 12.16 19.67 -22.17
CA GLY A 9 12.04 18.52 -23.08
C GLY A 9 11.50 17.24 -22.42
N GLY A 10 11.13 17.29 -21.13
CA GLY A 10 10.44 16.19 -20.46
C GLY A 10 9.05 15.95 -21.03
N ARG A 11 8.58 14.71 -21.00
CA ARG A 11 7.28 14.32 -21.54
C ARG A 11 6.32 13.93 -20.43
N VAL A 12 5.06 14.32 -20.58
CA VAL A 12 3.99 14.06 -19.61
C VAL A 12 2.80 13.49 -20.34
N ALA A 13 2.26 12.38 -19.82
CA ALA A 13 1.05 11.75 -20.32
C ALA A 13 0.05 11.58 -19.16
N TRP A 14 -1.23 11.77 -19.44
CA TRP A 14 -2.30 11.63 -18.45
C TRP A 14 -2.98 10.28 -18.58
N TYR A 15 -2.83 9.43 -17.56
CA TYR A 15 -3.51 8.14 -17.50
C TYR A 15 -5.02 8.32 -17.27
N HIS A 16 -5.86 7.73 -18.14
CA HIS A 16 -7.31 7.85 -18.12
C HIS A 16 -7.81 9.30 -17.93
N ARG A 17 -7.36 10.21 -18.81
CA ARG A 17 -7.83 11.59 -18.84
C ARG A 17 -9.36 11.64 -18.88
N LEU A 18 -9.94 12.48 -18.02
CA LEU A 18 -11.39 12.72 -17.99
C LEU A 18 -11.84 13.27 -19.34
N HIS A 19 -12.63 12.47 -20.06
CA HIS A 19 -13.19 12.82 -21.36
C HIS A 19 -14.60 12.22 -21.49
N TRP A 20 -15.42 12.79 -22.37
CA TRP A 20 -16.86 12.49 -22.43
C TRP A 20 -17.18 11.06 -22.92
N ASP A 21 -16.24 10.42 -23.60
CA ASP A 21 -16.32 9.07 -24.16
C ASP A 21 -15.78 7.96 -23.22
N ASN A 22 -15.15 8.32 -22.09
CA ASN A 22 -14.45 7.38 -21.19
C ASN A 22 -15.07 7.30 -19.79
N TRP A 23 -16.38 7.51 -19.66
CA TRP A 23 -17.07 7.58 -18.36
C TRP A 23 -17.04 6.26 -17.58
N THR A 24 -16.99 5.12 -18.28
CA THR A 24 -16.89 3.79 -17.66
C THR A 24 -15.53 3.54 -16.99
N ARG A 25 -14.48 4.31 -17.34
CA ARG A 25 -13.13 4.22 -16.75
C ARG A 25 -12.87 5.28 -15.70
N PHE A 26 -13.87 6.09 -15.33
CA PHE A 26 -13.73 7.19 -14.37
C PHE A 26 -13.08 6.78 -13.04
N ASN A 27 -13.39 5.56 -12.59
CA ASN A 27 -12.93 5.03 -11.32
C ASN A 27 -11.57 4.30 -11.41
N ASN A 28 -11.12 3.94 -12.61
CA ASN A 28 -9.85 3.23 -12.85
C ASN A 28 -8.73 4.26 -12.92
N ARG A 29 -8.09 4.52 -11.79
CA ARG A 29 -6.95 5.43 -11.68
C ARG A 29 -5.69 4.62 -11.42
N THR A 30 -4.57 5.17 -11.88
CA THR A 30 -3.27 4.67 -11.43
C THR A 30 -3.07 5.15 -9.98
N HIS A 31 -2.80 4.19 -9.11
CA HIS A 31 -2.37 4.42 -7.74
C HIS A 31 -0.91 3.92 -7.60
N ARG A 32 -0.17 3.85 -8.71
CA ARG A 32 1.22 3.38 -8.74
C ARG A 32 2.16 4.55 -8.47
N GLU A 33 2.82 4.59 -7.32
CA GLU A 33 3.90 5.54 -7.04
C GLU A 33 5.28 4.89 -7.19
N MET A 34 6.00 5.29 -8.24
CA MET A 34 7.37 4.84 -8.49
C MET A 34 8.18 5.89 -9.25
N LEU A 35 9.50 5.80 -9.14
CA LEU A 35 10.47 6.55 -9.94
C LEU A 35 11.55 5.59 -10.42
N ILE A 36 11.87 5.62 -11.72
CA ILE A 36 12.97 4.86 -12.29
C ILE A 36 13.97 5.84 -12.89
N VAL A 37 15.25 5.65 -12.58
CA VAL A 37 16.38 6.44 -13.10
C VAL A 37 17.21 5.53 -13.98
N ASP A 38 17.34 5.90 -15.26
CA ASP A 38 18.15 5.25 -16.30
C ASP A 38 17.85 3.75 -16.54
N GLY A 39 16.76 3.22 -15.98
CA GLY A 39 16.48 1.78 -15.98
C GLY A 39 17.35 0.98 -15.00
N GLU A 40 18.16 1.64 -14.17
CA GLU A 40 19.13 1.00 -13.27
C GLU A 40 18.77 1.12 -11.78
N ILE A 41 18.10 2.21 -11.41
CA ILE A 41 17.70 2.48 -10.01
C ILE A 41 16.21 2.74 -9.96
N GLY A 42 15.50 1.96 -9.15
CA GLY A 42 14.08 2.14 -8.89
C GLY A 42 13.81 2.69 -7.49
N PHE A 43 12.73 3.44 -7.34
CA PHE A 43 12.15 3.84 -6.07
C PHE A 43 10.68 3.46 -6.05
N ILE A 44 10.23 2.80 -4.98
CA ILE A 44 8.84 2.36 -4.81
C ILE A 44 8.40 2.57 -3.36
N GLY A 45 7.15 3.01 -3.17
CA GLY A 45 6.57 3.25 -1.85
C GLY A 45 5.18 3.83 -1.94
N GLY A 46 4.68 4.38 -0.83
CA GLY A 46 3.34 4.98 -0.76
C GLY A 46 3.30 6.49 -1.03
N ALA A 47 4.47 7.14 -1.19
CA ALA A 47 4.58 8.58 -1.20
C ALA A 47 4.27 9.19 -2.58
N GLY A 48 3.25 10.06 -2.62
CA GLY A 48 2.95 10.87 -3.79
C GLY A 48 3.82 12.13 -3.89
N ILE A 49 3.67 12.86 -5.00
CA ILE A 49 4.33 14.16 -5.20
C ILE A 49 3.42 15.29 -4.72
N HIS A 50 3.57 15.67 -3.45
CA HIS A 50 2.78 16.76 -2.85
C HIS A 50 3.44 17.32 -1.57
N ASP A 51 3.17 18.59 -1.26
CA ASP A 51 3.78 19.33 -0.13
C ASP A 51 3.60 18.66 1.23
N GLN A 52 2.57 17.81 1.40
CA GLN A 52 2.32 17.11 2.66
C GLN A 52 3.44 16.14 3.05
N TRP A 53 4.14 15.54 2.07
CA TRP A 53 5.30 14.68 2.33
C TRP A 53 6.59 15.49 2.46
N LEU A 54 6.68 16.67 1.84
CA LEU A 54 7.89 17.48 1.81
C LEU A 54 8.00 18.45 2.99
N LEU A 55 6.92 19.17 3.30
CA LEU A 55 6.92 20.32 4.20
C LEU A 55 5.96 20.11 5.38
N PRO A 56 6.35 20.50 6.61
CA PRO A 56 5.39 20.64 7.70
C PRO A 56 4.39 21.76 7.38
N ARG A 57 3.12 21.57 7.76
CA ARG A 57 2.06 22.59 7.61
C ARG A 57 1.71 23.19 8.96
N GLY A 58 2.34 24.32 9.30
CA GLY A 58 2.20 24.96 10.61
C GLY A 58 2.71 24.03 11.71
N SER A 59 1.86 23.70 12.68
CA SER A 59 2.19 22.75 13.76
C SER A 59 2.03 21.27 13.38
N LYS A 60 1.61 20.96 12.14
CA LYS A 60 1.43 19.58 11.67
C LYS A 60 2.72 19.07 11.02
N PRO A 61 3.31 17.95 11.51
CA PRO A 61 4.44 17.31 10.86
C PRO A 61 4.09 16.87 9.43
N ARG A 62 5.12 16.71 8.60
CA ARG A 62 5.00 16.03 7.29
C ARG A 62 4.40 14.63 7.45
N TRP A 63 3.70 14.15 6.43
CA TRP A 63 3.17 12.79 6.39
C TRP A 63 4.30 11.77 6.55
N ARG A 64 4.03 10.71 7.31
CA ARG A 64 4.95 9.60 7.52
C ARG A 64 4.70 8.57 6.43
N ASP A 65 5.72 8.27 5.65
CA ASP A 65 5.66 7.28 4.56
C ASP A 65 7.03 6.60 4.43
N THR A 66 7.10 5.54 3.63
CA THR A 66 8.32 4.78 3.37
C THR A 66 8.47 4.56 1.87
N VAL A 67 9.68 4.82 1.38
CA VAL A 67 10.08 4.56 -0.01
C VAL A 67 11.35 3.71 0.04
N CYS A 68 11.35 2.60 -0.70
CA CYS A 68 12.50 1.74 -0.87
C CYS A 68 13.23 2.09 -2.17
N GLN A 69 14.56 2.22 -2.09
CA GLN A 69 15.42 2.19 -3.26
C GLN A 69 15.67 0.74 -3.66
N VAL A 70 15.61 0.45 -4.95
CA VAL A 70 15.75 -0.87 -5.55
C VAL A 70 16.84 -0.80 -6.63
N ARG A 71 17.69 -1.83 -6.67
CA ARG A 71 18.72 -2.05 -7.69
C ARG A 71 18.69 -3.51 -8.13
N GLY A 72 19.33 -3.80 -9.26
CA GLY A 72 19.36 -5.13 -9.86
C GLY A 72 18.08 -5.46 -10.63
N GLU A 73 17.84 -6.76 -10.84
CA GLU A 73 16.80 -7.28 -11.75
C GLU A 73 15.38 -6.79 -11.43
N ALA A 74 15.08 -6.49 -10.16
CA ALA A 74 13.76 -5.99 -9.78
C ALA A 74 13.43 -4.62 -10.41
N VAL A 75 14.43 -3.84 -10.82
CA VAL A 75 14.21 -2.55 -11.53
C VAL A 75 13.59 -2.78 -12.91
N GLU A 76 13.91 -3.86 -13.60
CA GLU A 76 13.27 -4.20 -14.88
C GLU A 76 11.76 -4.43 -14.71
N GLY A 77 11.38 -5.04 -13.59
CA GLY A 77 9.98 -5.19 -13.19
C GLY A 77 9.30 -3.84 -13.03
N LEU A 78 9.87 -2.94 -12.21
CA LEU A 78 9.34 -1.60 -12.00
C LEU A 78 9.22 -0.81 -13.32
N GLN A 79 10.27 -0.87 -14.15
CA GLN A 79 10.30 -0.25 -15.46
C GLN A 79 9.18 -0.78 -16.36
N SER A 80 8.96 -2.11 -16.39
CA SER A 80 7.88 -2.74 -17.17
C SER A 80 6.50 -2.24 -16.73
N VAL A 81 6.28 -2.11 -15.42
CA VAL A 81 5.02 -1.61 -14.86
C VAL A 81 4.77 -0.15 -15.22
N PHE A 82 5.81 0.70 -15.21
CA PHE A 82 5.72 2.07 -15.68
C PHE A 82 5.37 2.13 -17.18
N LEU A 83 6.07 1.34 -18.00
CA LEU A 83 5.90 1.34 -19.45
C LEU A 83 4.52 0.86 -19.89
N GLU A 84 3.87 -0.04 -19.15
CA GLU A 84 2.48 -0.41 -19.37
C GLU A 84 1.55 0.82 -19.30
N ASN A 85 1.66 1.62 -18.24
CA ASN A 85 0.88 2.84 -18.07
C ASN A 85 1.27 3.92 -19.10
N TRP A 86 2.57 4.01 -19.47
CA TRP A 86 3.06 4.92 -20.51
C TRP A 86 2.46 4.60 -21.88
N LEU A 87 2.52 3.34 -22.30
CA LEU A 87 1.98 2.88 -23.57
C LEU A 87 0.48 3.16 -23.66
N ASN A 88 -0.27 2.83 -22.61
CA ASN A 88 -1.71 3.10 -22.54
C ASN A 88 -2.05 4.60 -22.61
N SER A 89 -1.17 5.47 -22.11
CA SER A 89 -1.42 6.92 -22.06
C SER A 89 -0.95 7.67 -23.30
N SER A 90 0.15 7.23 -23.91
CA SER A 90 0.86 7.95 -24.97
C SER A 90 0.79 7.27 -26.33
N GLY A 91 0.49 5.97 -26.39
CA GLY A 91 0.59 5.14 -27.59
C GLY A 91 2.02 4.79 -28.01
N GLU A 92 3.03 5.21 -27.24
CA GLU A 92 4.43 5.00 -27.56
C GLU A 92 5.00 3.74 -26.89
N ILE A 93 5.75 2.98 -27.68
CA ILE A 93 6.49 1.81 -27.20
C ILE A 93 7.93 2.25 -26.92
N LEU A 94 8.31 2.24 -25.63
CA LEU A 94 9.69 2.41 -25.20
C LEU A 94 10.29 1.01 -25.00
N ALA A 95 11.26 0.63 -25.84
CA ALA A 95 11.88 -0.69 -25.82
C ALA A 95 13.38 -0.63 -26.16
N GLY A 96 14.09 -1.72 -25.87
CA GLY A 96 15.51 -1.86 -26.13
C GLY A 96 16.39 -1.52 -24.93
N SER A 97 17.69 -1.72 -25.10
CA SER A 97 18.70 -1.64 -24.03
C SER A 97 18.82 -0.26 -23.38
N GLN A 98 18.35 0.81 -24.03
CA GLN A 98 18.33 2.15 -23.45
C GLN A 98 17.32 2.30 -22.30
N TYR A 99 16.27 1.47 -22.28
CA TYR A 99 15.24 1.48 -21.23
C TYR A 99 15.37 0.26 -20.30
N PHE A 100 16.00 -0.81 -20.80
CA PHE A 100 16.28 -2.05 -20.08
C PHE A 100 17.77 -2.37 -20.18
N PRO A 101 18.64 -1.60 -19.49
CA PRO A 101 20.05 -1.94 -19.41
C PRO A 101 20.22 -3.29 -18.72
N SER A 102 21.24 -4.05 -19.09
CA SER A 102 21.50 -5.34 -18.43
C SER A 102 21.79 -5.10 -16.95
N PRO A 103 21.01 -5.70 -16.04
CA PRO A 103 21.16 -5.45 -14.63
C PRO A 103 22.50 -6.02 -14.17
N LEU A 104 23.23 -5.23 -13.39
CA LEU A 104 24.35 -5.76 -12.63
C LEU A 104 23.76 -6.51 -11.42
N PRO A 105 24.08 -7.79 -11.21
CA PRO A 105 23.65 -8.49 -10.02
C PRO A 105 24.15 -7.74 -8.78
N GLU A 106 23.23 -7.31 -7.93
CA GLU A 106 23.56 -6.54 -6.72
C GLU A 106 22.76 -7.09 -5.53
N GLY A 107 23.47 -7.61 -4.54
CA GLY A 107 22.91 -8.21 -3.33
C GLY A 107 22.31 -9.61 -3.54
N ASP A 108 21.86 -10.20 -2.43
CA ASP A 108 21.32 -11.56 -2.38
C ASP A 108 19.79 -11.60 -2.14
N ALA A 109 19.15 -10.43 -2.15
CA ALA A 109 17.72 -10.30 -1.93
C ALA A 109 16.94 -10.86 -3.13
N GLN A 110 16.03 -11.79 -2.86
CA GLN A 110 15.10 -12.26 -3.89
C GLN A 110 13.88 -11.35 -3.88
N ALA A 111 13.65 -10.62 -4.97
CA ALA A 111 12.57 -9.67 -5.08
C ALA A 111 11.70 -9.93 -6.29
N LEU A 112 10.41 -9.64 -6.15
CA LEU A 112 9.42 -9.75 -7.20
C LEU A 112 8.60 -8.46 -7.23
N VAL A 113 8.47 -7.87 -8.42
CA VAL A 113 7.54 -6.78 -8.66
C VAL A 113 6.21 -7.37 -9.05
N ILE A 114 5.18 -7.02 -8.29
CA ILE A 114 3.79 -7.43 -8.51
C ILE A 114 3.01 -6.19 -8.92
N ASP A 115 2.71 -6.09 -10.21
CA ASP A 115 1.67 -5.22 -10.72
C ASP A 115 0.29 -5.79 -10.39
N SER A 116 -0.68 -4.92 -10.18
CA SER A 116 -2.09 -5.29 -10.14
C SER A 116 -2.88 -4.28 -10.92
N SER A 117 -3.87 -4.79 -11.64
CA SER A 117 -4.85 -4.04 -12.39
C SER A 117 -6.20 -4.75 -12.24
N PRO A 118 -7.33 -4.05 -12.36
CA PRO A 118 -8.65 -4.67 -12.23
C PRO A 118 -8.84 -5.87 -13.16
N SER A 119 -9.11 -7.04 -12.60
CA SER A 119 -9.46 -8.23 -13.37
C SER A 119 -10.96 -8.48 -13.32
N LEU A 120 -11.60 -8.61 -14.48
CA LEU A 120 -13.00 -9.03 -14.57
C LEU A 120 -13.17 -10.43 -13.95
N GLY A 121 -13.78 -10.50 -12.76
CA GLY A 121 -14.24 -11.75 -12.15
C GLY A 121 -13.21 -12.58 -11.36
N GLY A 122 -12.08 -12.01 -10.94
CA GLY A 122 -11.06 -12.71 -10.15
C GLY A 122 -10.34 -11.85 -9.10
N SER A 123 -9.58 -12.48 -8.20
CA SER A 123 -8.67 -11.79 -7.26
C SER A 123 -7.50 -11.15 -8.01
N THR A 124 -7.20 -9.88 -7.72
CA THR A 124 -6.00 -9.21 -8.26
C THR A 124 -4.71 -9.89 -7.79
N ARG A 125 -3.61 -9.71 -8.52
CA ARG A 125 -2.31 -10.31 -8.16
C ARG A 125 -1.85 -9.88 -6.77
N ALA A 126 -2.11 -8.63 -6.38
CA ALA A 126 -1.85 -8.12 -5.05
C ALA A 126 -2.68 -8.89 -4.02
N HIS A 127 -3.99 -9.03 -4.22
CA HIS A 127 -4.82 -9.82 -3.29
C HIS A 127 -4.28 -11.24 -3.09
N VAL A 128 -3.90 -11.92 -4.16
CA VAL A 128 -3.27 -13.25 -4.11
C VAL A 128 -1.95 -13.23 -3.33
N LEU A 129 -1.08 -12.24 -3.56
CA LEU A 129 0.17 -12.05 -2.81
C LEU A 129 -0.09 -11.91 -1.31
N PHE A 130 -0.97 -10.98 -0.91
CA PHE A 130 -1.28 -10.73 0.50
C PHE A 130 -1.90 -11.97 1.15
N GLN A 131 -2.87 -12.61 0.50
CA GLN A 131 -3.51 -13.84 0.99
C GLN A 131 -2.49 -14.98 1.16
N ALA A 132 -1.59 -15.18 0.20
CA ALA A 132 -0.58 -16.23 0.25
C ALA A 132 0.45 -15.99 1.37
N LEU A 133 0.89 -14.74 1.57
CA LEU A 133 1.85 -14.41 2.62
C LEU A 133 1.22 -14.56 4.02
N ILE A 134 0.00 -14.07 4.24
CA ILE A 134 -0.70 -14.26 5.52
C ILE A 134 -1.01 -15.74 5.77
N GLY A 135 -1.42 -16.48 4.73
CA GLY A 135 -1.65 -17.93 4.80
C GLY A 135 -0.39 -18.76 5.07
N SER A 136 0.80 -18.23 4.75
CA SER A 136 2.08 -18.90 4.97
C SER A 136 2.82 -18.45 6.23
N ALA A 137 2.37 -17.40 6.91
CA ALA A 137 2.96 -16.92 8.16
C ALA A 137 3.06 -18.01 9.25
N ARG A 138 4.11 -17.94 10.07
CA ARG A 138 4.41 -18.91 11.14
C ARG A 138 4.81 -18.26 12.47
N LYS A 139 5.18 -16.98 12.49
CA LYS A 139 5.70 -16.29 13.67
C LYS A 139 5.04 -14.94 13.87
N SER A 140 5.09 -14.07 12.87
CA SER A 140 4.66 -12.69 13.02
C SER A 140 4.21 -12.04 11.72
N ILE A 141 3.28 -11.10 11.83
CA ILE A 141 2.85 -10.23 10.74
C ILE A 141 2.81 -8.79 11.28
N HIS A 142 3.56 -7.90 10.65
CA HIS A 142 3.55 -6.46 10.91
C HIS A 142 2.93 -5.75 9.71
N ILE A 143 1.85 -4.99 9.92
CA ILE A 143 1.16 -4.27 8.85
C ILE A 143 1.13 -2.78 9.18
N THR A 144 1.54 -1.95 8.24
CA THR A 144 1.23 -0.51 8.25
C THR A 144 0.38 -0.21 7.02
N SER A 145 -0.80 0.37 7.22
CA SER A 145 -1.68 0.74 6.11
C SER A 145 -2.48 2.00 6.45
N PRO A 146 -2.56 3.01 5.56
CA PRO A 146 -3.38 4.19 5.78
C PRO A 146 -4.88 3.87 5.80
N TYR A 147 -5.28 2.88 5.00
CA TYR A 147 -6.65 2.39 4.92
C TYR A 147 -6.63 0.89 5.20
N PHE A 148 -7.16 0.53 6.37
CA PHE A 148 -7.22 -0.86 6.81
C PHE A 148 -8.67 -1.32 6.83
N LEU A 149 -9.10 -1.84 5.69
CA LEU A 149 -10.42 -2.34 5.37
C LEU A 149 -10.31 -3.74 4.73
N PRO A 150 -9.66 -4.73 5.38
CA PRO A 150 -9.44 -6.04 4.79
C PRO A 150 -10.79 -6.71 4.49
N ASP A 151 -10.85 -7.37 3.34
CA ASP A 151 -12.03 -8.15 2.98
C ASP A 151 -12.25 -9.33 3.95
N THR A 152 -13.36 -10.03 3.79
CA THR A 152 -13.68 -11.18 4.66
C THR A 152 -12.64 -12.29 4.55
N SER A 153 -12.06 -12.54 3.37
CA SER A 153 -11.07 -13.61 3.18
C SER A 153 -9.78 -13.33 3.97
N LEU A 154 -9.20 -12.14 3.78
CA LEU A 154 -7.99 -11.69 4.47
C LEU A 154 -8.21 -11.60 5.98
N ARG A 155 -9.37 -11.08 6.42
CA ARG A 155 -9.69 -11.00 7.84
C ARG A 155 -9.78 -12.39 8.48
N GLN A 156 -10.47 -13.33 7.84
CA GLN A 156 -10.55 -14.70 8.35
C GLN A 156 -9.18 -15.39 8.34
N GLU A 157 -8.33 -15.13 7.34
CA GLU A 157 -6.98 -15.69 7.32
C GLU A 157 -6.09 -15.12 8.44
N MET A 158 -6.17 -13.83 8.72
CA MET A 158 -5.49 -13.22 9.87
C MET A 158 -5.98 -13.81 11.20
N ILE A 159 -7.28 -14.05 11.34
CA ILE A 159 -7.85 -14.71 12.52
C ILE A 159 -7.28 -16.13 12.65
N ARG A 160 -7.31 -16.94 11.58
CA ARG A 160 -6.72 -18.28 11.57
C ARG A 160 -5.22 -18.27 11.90
N ALA A 161 -4.47 -17.30 11.37
CA ALA A 161 -3.06 -17.15 11.69
C ALA A 161 -2.84 -17.00 13.20
N ILE A 162 -3.66 -16.19 13.87
CA ILE A 162 -3.58 -16.00 15.32
C ILE A 162 -4.07 -17.26 16.06
N THR A 163 -5.27 -17.76 15.75
CA THR A 163 -5.95 -18.76 16.58
C THR A 163 -5.49 -20.19 16.33
N GLU A 164 -5.01 -20.51 15.14
CA GLU A 164 -4.62 -21.87 14.74
C GLU A 164 -3.10 -22.03 14.61
N ARG A 165 -2.36 -20.93 14.39
CA ARG A 165 -0.92 -20.94 14.12
C ARG A 165 -0.08 -20.12 15.12
N ASP A 166 -0.72 -19.50 16.12
CA ASP A 166 -0.06 -18.67 17.14
C ASP A 166 0.81 -17.54 16.55
N VAL A 167 0.39 -16.99 15.41
CA VAL A 167 1.09 -15.89 14.73
C VAL A 167 0.77 -14.57 15.41
N ALA A 168 1.79 -13.83 15.83
CA ALA A 168 1.63 -12.49 16.39
C ALA A 168 1.32 -11.46 15.29
N ILE A 169 0.15 -10.83 15.32
CA ILE A 169 -0.23 -9.80 14.34
C ILE A 169 -0.25 -8.42 14.99
N ARG A 170 0.54 -7.49 14.45
CA ARG A 170 0.57 -6.08 14.84
C ARG A 170 0.27 -5.16 13.68
N ILE A 171 -0.61 -4.19 13.90
CA ILE A 171 -1.16 -3.35 12.83
C ILE A 171 -1.08 -1.88 13.25
N ILE A 172 -0.44 -1.04 12.42
CA ILE A 172 -0.44 0.42 12.55
C ILE A 172 -1.37 1.01 11.50
N THR A 173 -2.27 1.88 11.94
CA THR A 173 -3.20 2.64 11.09
C THR A 173 -3.18 4.13 11.47
N PRO A 174 -3.72 5.04 10.63
CA PRO A 174 -3.83 6.44 10.99
C PRO A 174 -4.76 6.69 12.18
N GLY A 175 -4.30 7.52 13.11
CA GLY A 175 -5.13 8.11 14.15
C GLY A 175 -6.05 9.21 13.61
N ARG A 176 -6.51 10.09 14.49
CA ARG A 176 -7.47 11.16 14.14
C ARG A 176 -6.94 12.16 13.11
N ARG A 177 -5.62 12.28 12.94
CA ARG A 177 -4.98 13.16 11.96
C ARG A 177 -4.86 12.47 10.60
N SER A 178 -5.99 11.98 10.08
CA SER A 178 -6.13 11.39 8.74
C SER A 178 -6.81 12.37 7.80
N ASP A 179 -6.50 12.23 6.51
CA ASP A 179 -7.15 12.90 5.38
C ASP A 179 -8.59 12.44 5.13
N HIS A 180 -8.92 11.19 5.44
CA HIS A 180 -10.24 10.60 5.22
C HIS A 180 -10.86 10.02 6.49
N ALA A 181 -11.51 10.87 7.27
CA ALA A 181 -12.18 10.49 8.52
C ALA A 181 -13.25 9.39 8.34
N MET A 182 -13.99 9.40 7.23
CA MET A 182 -15.00 8.37 6.93
C MET A 182 -14.35 7.01 6.71
N THR A 183 -13.33 6.94 5.84
CA THR A 183 -12.57 5.70 5.56
C THR A 183 -11.94 5.14 6.83
N ARG A 184 -11.37 6.00 7.69
CA ARG A 184 -10.85 5.60 9.00
C ARG A 184 -11.92 4.96 9.89
N ASN A 185 -13.11 5.57 9.97
CA ASN A 185 -14.18 5.05 10.82
C ASN A 185 -14.74 3.72 10.29
N SER A 186 -14.90 3.58 8.97
CA SER A 186 -15.27 2.31 8.35
C SER A 186 -14.24 1.22 8.65
N GLY A 187 -12.94 1.53 8.56
CA GLY A 187 -11.86 0.59 8.88
C GLY A 187 -11.89 0.15 10.35
N ARG A 188 -12.08 1.10 11.27
CA ARG A 188 -12.25 0.83 12.70
C ARG A 188 -13.38 -0.15 12.98
N GLY A 189 -14.45 -0.16 12.17
CA GLY A 189 -15.54 -1.14 12.30
C GLY A 189 -15.10 -2.60 12.14
N LEU A 190 -14.05 -2.85 11.37
CA LEU A 190 -13.54 -4.20 11.11
C LEU A 190 -12.49 -4.67 12.14
N TYR A 191 -12.09 -3.82 13.09
CA TYR A 191 -11.10 -4.19 14.10
C TYR A 191 -11.62 -5.23 15.10
N GLY A 192 -12.94 -5.32 15.29
CA GLY A 192 -13.55 -6.10 16.37
C GLY A 192 -13.13 -7.56 16.40
N ASP A 193 -13.31 -8.27 15.28
CA ASP A 193 -12.98 -9.69 15.19
C ASP A 193 -11.47 -9.93 15.37
N LEU A 194 -10.64 -9.04 14.82
CA LEU A 194 -9.17 -9.14 14.91
C LEU A 194 -8.68 -8.88 16.34
N LEU A 195 -9.17 -7.81 16.99
CA LEU A 195 -8.87 -7.49 18.38
C LEU A 195 -9.34 -8.60 19.33
N HIS A 196 -10.50 -9.21 19.04
CA HIS A 196 -11.01 -10.33 19.83
C HIS A 196 -10.15 -11.58 19.65
N ALA A 197 -9.68 -11.86 18.43
CA ALA A 197 -8.80 -12.99 18.14
C ALA A 197 -7.41 -12.84 18.75
N GLY A 198 -6.95 -11.60 18.99
CA GLY A 198 -5.67 -11.32 19.66
C GLY A 198 -4.72 -10.42 18.86
N ALA A 199 -5.15 -9.86 17.72
CA ALA A 199 -4.35 -8.90 16.98
C ALA A 199 -4.14 -7.61 17.80
N GLU A 200 -2.96 -7.03 17.71
CA GLU A 200 -2.64 -5.75 18.34
C GLU A 200 -2.77 -4.61 17.32
N ILE A 201 -3.70 -3.69 17.52
CA ILE A 201 -3.95 -2.57 16.60
C ILE A 201 -3.58 -1.24 17.27
N TYR A 202 -2.87 -0.39 16.53
CA TYR A 202 -2.27 0.85 16.98
C TYR A 202 -2.61 1.99 16.03
N GLU A 203 -2.98 3.14 16.57
CA GLU A 203 -3.26 4.35 15.79
C GLU A 203 -2.10 5.35 15.91
N TYR A 204 -1.47 5.69 14.79
CA TYR A 204 -0.40 6.69 14.73
C TYR A 204 -0.93 8.10 15.00
N GLN A 205 -0.34 8.81 15.97
CA GLN A 205 -0.88 10.08 16.48
C GLN A 205 -0.30 11.37 15.85
N PRO A 206 1.01 11.45 15.51
CA PRO A 206 1.62 12.73 15.13
C PRO A 206 1.04 13.39 13.88
N THR A 207 0.76 12.61 12.85
CA THR A 207 0.29 13.08 11.53
C THR A 207 -0.41 11.94 10.79
N MET A 208 -0.60 12.08 9.49
CA MET A 208 -1.02 10.99 8.62
C MET A 208 0.16 10.01 8.42
N ILE A 209 -0.07 8.71 8.60
CA ILE A 209 0.85 7.64 8.19
C ILE A 209 0.32 6.96 6.92
N HIS A 210 1.04 7.10 5.80
CA HIS A 210 0.62 6.69 4.46
C HIS A 210 1.44 5.53 3.88
N ALA A 211 2.27 4.90 4.70
CA ALA A 211 3.03 3.72 4.33
C ALA A 211 2.13 2.50 4.12
N LYS A 212 2.39 1.71 3.06
CA LYS A 212 1.77 0.41 2.80
C LYS A 212 2.84 -0.65 2.87
N ILE A 213 2.96 -1.22 4.07
CA ILE A 213 4.03 -2.16 4.39
C ILE A 213 3.39 -3.39 5.03
N MET A 214 3.84 -4.56 4.62
CA MET A 214 3.62 -5.80 5.35
C MET A 214 4.94 -6.56 5.49
N VAL A 215 5.30 -6.92 6.72
CA VAL A 215 6.44 -7.81 6.99
C VAL A 215 5.91 -9.10 7.61
N VAL A 216 6.29 -10.24 7.04
CA VAL A 216 5.88 -11.58 7.50
C VAL A 216 7.11 -12.37 7.92
N ASP A 217 7.05 -12.89 9.15
CA ASP A 217 8.07 -13.75 9.77
C ASP A 217 9.50 -13.18 9.76
N GLU A 218 9.62 -11.85 9.74
CA GLU A 218 10.91 -11.13 9.65
C GLU A 218 11.73 -11.51 8.40
N LEU A 219 11.06 -12.03 7.38
CA LEU A 219 11.68 -12.66 6.21
C LEU A 219 11.16 -12.07 4.91
N TRP A 220 9.84 -12.00 4.77
CA TRP A 220 9.19 -11.40 3.60
C TRP A 220 8.75 -9.98 3.92
N SER A 221 9.07 -9.06 3.03
CA SER A 221 8.63 -7.67 3.08
C SER A 221 7.85 -7.33 1.83
N VAL A 222 6.72 -6.67 1.98
CA VAL A 222 5.93 -6.09 0.90
C VAL A 222 5.90 -4.58 1.12
N VAL A 223 6.38 -3.83 0.13
CA VAL A 223 6.34 -2.36 0.12
C VAL A 223 5.81 -1.91 -1.23
N GLY A 224 4.87 -0.96 -1.24
CA GLY A 224 4.29 -0.50 -2.49
C GLY A 224 3.16 0.48 -2.29
N SER A 225 2.23 0.44 -3.23
CA SER A 225 1.09 1.35 -3.26
C SER A 225 -0.21 0.71 -2.74
N THR A 226 -0.31 -0.62 -2.70
CA THR A 226 -1.55 -1.33 -2.35
C THR A 226 -1.98 -1.10 -0.90
N ASN A 227 -3.12 -0.47 -0.70
CA ASN A 227 -3.76 -0.40 0.60
C ASN A 227 -4.44 -1.75 0.94
N PHE A 228 -4.61 -2.01 2.23
CA PHE A 228 -5.45 -3.12 2.71
C PHE A 228 -6.95 -2.79 2.58
N ASP A 229 -7.43 -2.50 1.38
CA ASP A 229 -8.85 -2.24 1.12
C ASP A 229 -9.33 -2.84 -0.20
N ASN A 230 -10.66 -3.06 -0.30
CA ASN A 230 -11.28 -3.66 -1.49
C ASN A 230 -10.99 -2.87 -2.77
N ARG A 231 -10.76 -1.56 -2.68
CA ARG A 231 -10.56 -0.71 -3.85
C ARG A 231 -9.17 -0.93 -4.44
N SER A 232 -8.13 -0.95 -3.60
CA SER A 232 -6.78 -1.34 -4.01
C SER A 232 -6.73 -2.81 -4.46
N PHE A 233 -7.56 -3.69 -3.90
CA PHE A 233 -7.63 -5.09 -4.35
C PHE A 233 -8.52 -5.34 -5.57
N GLY A 234 -9.27 -4.37 -6.07
CA GLY A 234 -10.28 -4.61 -7.12
C GLY A 234 -10.35 -3.60 -8.26
N ILE A 235 -9.98 -2.33 -8.04
CA ILE A 235 -10.28 -1.23 -8.98
C ILE A 235 -9.06 -0.37 -9.36
N ASN A 236 -8.06 -0.24 -8.49
CA ASN A 236 -6.89 0.57 -8.79
C ASN A 236 -5.81 -0.25 -9.50
N ASP A 237 -5.04 0.42 -10.36
CA ASP A 237 -3.75 -0.11 -10.77
C ASP A 237 -2.76 0.13 -9.62
N GLU A 238 -2.13 -0.93 -9.14
CA GLU A 238 -1.22 -0.93 -8.00
C GLU A 238 0.12 -1.58 -8.37
N VAL A 239 1.14 -1.33 -7.56
CA VAL A 239 2.46 -1.96 -7.68
C VAL A 239 3.02 -2.27 -6.29
N ASN A 240 3.60 -3.45 -6.14
CA ASN A 240 4.28 -3.86 -4.92
C ASN A 240 5.63 -4.49 -5.22
N LEU A 241 6.60 -4.24 -4.36
CA LEU A 241 7.83 -4.99 -4.26
C LEU A 241 7.65 -6.02 -3.13
N ALA A 242 7.62 -7.30 -3.47
CA ALA A 242 7.71 -8.39 -2.52
C ALA A 242 9.14 -8.92 -2.48
N ALA A 243 9.82 -8.79 -1.35
CA ALA A 243 11.22 -9.15 -1.21
C ALA A 243 11.46 -10.09 -0.03
N ARG A 244 12.23 -11.14 -0.27
CA ARG A 244 12.77 -12.04 0.74
C ARG A 244 14.18 -11.58 1.11
N SER A 245 14.28 -10.80 2.18
CA SER A 245 15.54 -10.22 2.67
C SER A 245 15.43 -9.92 4.16
N LEU A 246 16.34 -10.50 4.94
CA LEU A 246 16.42 -10.24 6.38
C LEU A 246 16.82 -8.80 6.70
N GLU A 247 17.67 -8.20 5.86
CA GLU A 247 18.13 -6.81 6.03
C GLU A 247 16.97 -5.82 5.83
N LEU A 248 16.20 -5.99 4.75
CA LEU A 248 15.04 -5.14 4.48
C LEU A 248 13.96 -5.36 5.54
N ALA A 249 13.65 -6.62 5.88
CA ALA A 249 12.68 -6.92 6.92
C ALA A 249 13.07 -6.34 8.27
N GLY A 250 14.34 -6.46 8.67
CA GLY A 250 14.87 -5.88 9.91
C GLY A 250 14.74 -4.36 9.93
N SER A 251 15.11 -3.69 8.83
CA SER A 251 14.98 -2.22 8.71
C SER A 251 13.53 -1.77 8.80
N LEU A 252 12.61 -2.43 8.09
CA LEU A 252 11.18 -2.11 8.13
C LEU A 252 10.55 -2.40 9.50
N ILE A 253 11.01 -3.43 10.20
CA ILE A 253 10.57 -3.71 11.58
C ILE A 253 11.10 -2.64 12.54
N GLN A 254 12.34 -2.17 12.36
CA GLN A 254 12.86 -1.06 13.17
C GLN A 254 12.01 0.19 12.98
N ASP A 255 11.75 0.59 11.73
CA ASP A 255 10.83 1.68 11.38
C ASP A 255 9.46 1.50 12.03
N PHE A 256 8.91 0.28 11.97
CA PHE A 256 7.64 -0.05 12.60
C PHE A 256 7.68 0.15 14.12
N GLN A 257 8.76 -0.25 14.80
CA GLN A 257 8.91 -0.03 16.25
C GLN A 257 9.03 1.45 16.61
N GLU A 258 9.71 2.24 15.79
CA GLU A 258 9.80 3.69 15.98
C GLU A 258 8.43 4.37 15.82
N ASP A 259 7.68 3.99 14.78
CA ASP A 259 6.30 4.48 14.57
C ASP A 259 5.39 4.03 15.72
N LEU A 260 5.59 2.82 16.26
CA LEU A 260 4.82 2.27 17.39
C LEU A 260 4.94 3.12 18.66
N GLN A 261 6.10 3.72 18.93
CA GLN A 261 6.32 4.61 20.08
C GLN A 261 5.46 5.89 20.02
N GLN A 262 5.03 6.27 18.82
CA GLN A 262 4.16 7.42 18.56
C GLN A 262 2.69 7.02 18.40
N CYS A 263 2.35 5.74 18.61
CA CYS A 263 1.01 5.23 18.46
C CYS A 263 0.24 5.14 19.77
N ARG A 264 -1.08 5.20 19.66
CA ARG A 264 -2.01 4.78 20.71
C ARG A 264 -2.51 3.37 20.41
N ARG A 265 -2.32 2.42 21.33
CA ARG A 265 -2.94 1.10 21.24
C ARG A 265 -4.45 1.18 21.39
N ILE A 266 -5.18 0.43 20.57
CA ILE A 266 -6.63 0.29 20.64
C ILE A 266 -6.95 -1.05 21.27
N THR A 267 -7.69 -1.04 22.38
CA THR A 267 -8.15 -2.27 23.04
C THR A 267 -9.53 -2.69 22.54
N TYR A 268 -9.85 -3.98 22.68
CA TYR A 268 -11.17 -4.51 22.34
C TYR A 268 -12.31 -3.86 23.16
N ASP A 269 -12.06 -3.55 24.44
CA ASP A 269 -13.05 -2.88 25.29
C ASP A 269 -13.30 -1.43 24.88
N GLU A 270 -12.24 -0.68 24.55
CA GLU A 270 -12.38 0.67 23.98
C GLU A 270 -13.13 0.62 22.64
N TRP A 271 -12.81 -0.36 21.80
CA TRP A 271 -13.49 -0.60 20.54
C TRP A 271 -14.98 -0.89 20.74
N LYS A 272 -15.37 -1.67 21.76
CA LYS A 272 -16.78 -1.89 22.10
C LYS A 272 -17.47 -0.62 22.57
N ARG A 273 -16.79 0.29 23.25
CA ARG A 273 -17.38 1.53 23.80
C ARG A 273 -17.37 2.71 22.82
N ARG A 274 -17.04 2.48 21.55
CA ARG A 274 -17.03 3.53 20.51
C ARG A 274 -18.40 4.21 20.37
N PRO A 275 -18.44 5.55 20.17
CA PRO A 275 -19.70 6.28 20.01
C PRO A 275 -20.57 5.75 18.87
N ILE A 276 -21.89 5.88 19.01
CA ILE A 276 -22.87 5.40 18.01
C ILE A 276 -22.64 6.06 16.65
N TRP A 277 -22.23 7.34 16.60
CA TRP A 277 -21.93 8.02 15.35
C TRP A 277 -20.74 7.38 14.60
N GLU A 278 -19.72 6.86 15.30
CA GLU A 278 -18.62 6.12 14.66
C GLU A 278 -19.15 4.82 14.02
N ARG A 279 -20.14 4.19 14.67
CA ARG A 279 -20.80 2.97 14.18
C ARG A 279 -21.73 3.22 13.00
N SER A 280 -22.41 4.37 12.94
CA SER A 280 -23.32 4.70 11.83
C SER A 280 -22.60 4.85 10.48
N PHE A 281 -21.33 5.26 10.50
CA PHE A 281 -20.49 5.29 9.29
C PHE A 281 -20.07 3.89 8.80
N GLU A 282 -20.16 2.86 9.65
CA GLU A 282 -19.90 1.47 9.26
C GLU A 282 -20.96 0.98 8.26
N THR A 283 -22.25 1.25 8.51
CA THR A 283 -23.36 0.86 7.63
C THR A 283 -23.34 1.57 6.27
N ALA A 284 -22.99 2.86 6.25
CA ALA A 284 -22.85 3.62 5.01
C ALA A 284 -21.63 3.18 4.21
N GLY A 285 -20.47 2.99 4.87
CA GLY A 285 -19.25 2.49 4.23
C GLY A 285 -19.40 1.08 3.67
N TRP A 286 -20.14 0.19 4.36
CA TRP A 286 -20.48 -1.14 3.86
C TRP A 286 -21.32 -1.09 2.58
N PHE A 287 -22.26 -0.14 2.47
CA PHE A 287 -23.07 0.05 1.26
C PHE A 287 -22.22 0.50 0.06
N PHE A 288 -21.20 1.35 0.30
CA PHE A 288 -20.24 1.75 -0.74
C PHE A 288 -19.23 0.64 -1.09
N GLN A 289 -18.87 -0.22 -0.13
CA GLN A 289 -18.00 -1.38 -0.37
C GLN A 289 -18.67 -2.47 -1.21
N ARG A 290 -20.00 -2.58 -1.16
CA ARG A 290 -20.77 -3.62 -1.86
C ARG A 290 -21.14 -3.26 -3.31
N GLN A 291 -20.96 -2.00 -3.70
CA GLN A 291 -21.16 -1.50 -5.06
C GLN A 291 -19.88 -1.44 -5.90
N GLN A 292 -18.75 -1.88 -5.32
CA GLN A 292 -17.46 -2.05 -5.98
C GLN A 292 -17.19 -3.54 -6.19
#